data_AF-A0AAE0QP13-F1
#
_entry.id   AF-A0AAE0QP13-F1
#
_cell.length_a   1.000
_cell.length_b   1.000
_cell.length_c   1.000
_cell.angle_alpha   90.00
_cell.angle_beta   90.00
_cell.angle_gamma   90.00
#
_symmetry.space_group_name_H-M   'P 1'
#
loop_
_entity.id
_entity.type
_entity.pdbx_description
1 polymer ?
#
loop_
_entity_poly.entity_id
_entity_poly.type
_entity_poly.pdbx_seq_one_letter_code
_entity_poly.pdbx_strand_id
1 'polypeptide(L)'
;MAKTKELSKDTRNKIVDLHQAGKTESAIGKQLGVKKSTVGAIIRKWKTYKTTDNLPRSGAPRKISPRGVKMITRSPTVKHGGGNIMLLGCFSAKGPGRLIRVKERMNGAMYCEILSKNLLPSARALKVKRGWVFQHDNDPKHTARATKDWLRKKHFKVLEWPSQSPDLNPIENLWRELKIRVAQRQPQNITALEEICMEEWAKLPATVCKNLVATYRKRLTSVIANKGYITKY
;
A
#
# COMPACT_ATOMS: atom_id res chain seq x y z
N MET A 1 -16.23 1.98 -27.09
CA MET A 1 -15.20 2.73 -27.83
C MET A 1 -14.22 1.73 -28.41
N ALA A 2 -14.16 1.60 -29.74
CA ALA A 2 -13.19 0.74 -30.40
C ALA A 2 -11.77 1.13 -29.97
N LYS A 3 -10.91 0.15 -29.69
CA LYS A 3 -9.49 0.42 -29.38
C LYS A 3 -8.84 1.03 -30.62
N THR A 4 -8.30 2.23 -30.50
CA THR A 4 -7.48 2.84 -31.56
C THR A 4 -6.32 1.90 -31.87
N LYS A 5 -6.17 1.50 -33.14
CA LYS A 5 -5.10 0.61 -33.58
C LYS A 5 -3.75 1.29 -33.32
N GLU A 6 -2.87 0.62 -32.58
CA GLU A 6 -1.53 1.15 -32.26
C GLU A 6 -0.68 1.28 -33.54
N LEU A 7 0.19 2.30 -33.61
CA LEU A 7 1.14 2.47 -34.72
C LEU A 7 2.17 1.33 -34.74
N SER A 8 2.49 0.83 -35.94
CA SER A 8 3.54 -0.17 -36.12
C SER A 8 4.91 0.36 -35.69
N LYS A 9 5.85 -0.55 -35.41
CA LYS A 9 7.23 -0.20 -35.06
C LYS A 9 7.92 0.52 -36.22
N ASP A 10 7.68 0.07 -37.45
CA ASP A 10 8.28 0.66 -38.65
C ASP A 10 7.86 2.12 -38.87
N THR A 11 6.58 2.44 -38.66
CA THR A 11 6.11 3.83 -38.74
C THR A 11 6.76 4.70 -37.65
N ARG A 12 7.01 4.16 -36.45
CA ARG A 12 7.70 4.88 -35.37
C ARG A 12 9.18 5.11 -35.67
N ASN A 13 9.86 4.15 -36.27
CA ASN A 13 11.25 4.29 -36.72
C ASN A 13 11.36 5.40 -37.78
N LYS A 14 10.51 5.36 -38.81
CA LYS A 14 10.46 6.40 -39.85
C LYS A 14 10.23 7.81 -39.29
N ILE A 15 9.43 7.95 -38.22
CA ILE A 15 9.23 9.23 -37.54
C ILE A 15 10.54 9.74 -36.92
N VAL A 16 11.32 8.86 -36.28
CA VAL A 16 12.61 9.22 -35.67
C VAL A 16 13.63 9.57 -36.75
N ASP A 17 13.72 8.78 -37.82
CA ASP A 17 14.66 9.02 -38.92
C ASP A 17 14.42 10.39 -39.57
N LEU A 18 13.15 10.71 -39.85
CA LEU A 18 12.78 12.02 -40.42
C LEU A 18 13.03 13.18 -39.44
N HIS A 19 12.90 12.94 -38.13
CA HIS A 19 13.24 13.94 -37.12
C HIS A 19 14.76 14.18 -37.05
N GLN A 20 15.56 13.13 -37.11
CA GLN A 20 17.02 13.24 -37.16
C GLN A 20 17.51 13.91 -38.45
N ALA A 21 16.78 13.74 -39.56
CA ALA A 21 16.98 14.48 -40.81
C ALA A 21 16.49 15.95 -40.76
N GLY A 22 16.10 16.46 -39.58
CA GLY A 22 15.75 17.87 -39.38
C GLY A 22 14.32 18.26 -39.77
N LYS A 23 13.44 17.31 -40.13
CA LYS A 23 12.06 17.66 -40.47
C LYS A 23 11.25 18.07 -39.24
N THR A 24 10.34 19.03 -39.43
CA THR A 24 9.41 19.48 -38.38
C THR A 24 8.32 18.45 -38.11
N GLU A 25 7.80 18.41 -36.87
CA GLU A 25 6.76 17.45 -36.48
C GLU A 25 5.50 17.53 -37.36
N SER A 26 5.18 18.74 -37.85
CA SER A 26 4.05 18.99 -38.74
C SER A 26 4.28 18.35 -40.13
N ALA A 27 5.48 18.53 -40.69
CA ALA A 27 5.86 17.95 -41.97
C ALA A 27 5.90 16.42 -41.92
N ILE A 28 6.44 15.85 -40.84
CA ILE A 28 6.46 14.40 -40.60
C ILE A 28 5.04 13.85 -40.50
N GLY A 29 4.16 14.53 -39.75
CA GLY A 29 2.76 14.13 -39.60
C GLY A 29 2.01 14.11 -40.94
N LYS A 30 2.18 15.15 -41.76
CA LYS A 30 1.59 15.22 -43.10
C LYS A 30 2.12 14.13 -44.02
N GLN A 31 3.43 13.86 -43.99
CA GLN A 31 4.07 12.85 -44.84
C GLN A 31 3.62 11.42 -44.52
N LEU A 32 3.42 11.09 -43.23
CA LEU A 32 3.13 9.72 -42.79
C LEU A 32 1.64 9.48 -42.49
N GLY A 33 0.77 10.49 -42.66
CA GLY A 33 -0.65 10.38 -42.32
C GLY A 33 -0.90 10.23 -40.81
N VAL A 34 0.02 10.74 -39.99
CA VAL A 34 -0.02 10.62 -38.52
C VAL A 34 -0.28 11.99 -37.90
N LYS A 35 -1.14 12.05 -36.87
CA LYS A 35 -1.40 13.31 -36.15
C LYS A 35 -0.10 13.90 -35.60
N LYS A 36 0.11 15.22 -35.76
CA LYS A 36 1.28 15.94 -35.22
C LYS A 36 1.54 15.64 -33.75
N SER A 37 0.49 15.56 -32.93
CA SER A 37 0.60 15.23 -31.50
C SER A 37 1.18 13.83 -31.26
N THR A 38 0.87 12.85 -32.11
CA THR A 38 1.43 11.50 -32.05
C THR A 38 2.90 11.51 -32.45
N VAL A 39 3.27 12.27 -33.49
CA VAL A 39 4.67 12.48 -33.90
C VAL A 39 5.50 13.07 -32.75
N GLY A 40 5.04 14.15 -32.13
CA GLY A 40 5.73 14.79 -31.01
C GLY A 40 5.84 13.88 -29.78
N ALA A 41 4.83 13.06 -29.49
CA ALA A 41 4.89 12.09 -28.40
C ALA A 41 5.98 11.02 -28.61
N ILE A 42 6.13 10.53 -29.85
CA ILE A 42 7.17 9.55 -30.23
C ILE A 42 8.56 10.18 -30.14
N ILE A 43 8.74 11.39 -30.68
CA ILE A 43 10.04 12.09 -30.64
C ILE A 43 10.47 12.37 -29.20
N ARG A 44 9.57 12.88 -28.35
CA ARG A 44 9.87 13.13 -26.94
C ARG A 44 10.30 11.84 -26.22
N LYS A 45 9.58 10.74 -26.45
CA LYS A 45 9.94 9.44 -25.88
C LYS A 45 11.31 8.97 -26.36
N TRP A 46 11.60 9.07 -27.65
CA TRP A 46 12.90 8.70 -28.20
C TRP A 46 14.04 9.58 -27.65
N LYS A 47 13.82 10.90 -27.50
CA LYS A 47 14.81 11.81 -26.89
C LYS A 47 15.18 11.37 -25.47
N THR A 48 14.19 10.93 -24.68
CA THR A 48 14.38 10.48 -23.29
C THR A 48 14.99 9.08 -23.19
N TYR A 49 14.45 8.09 -23.93
CA TYR A 49 14.75 6.68 -23.70
C TYR A 49 15.57 6.03 -24.83
N LYS A 50 15.89 6.78 -25.89
CA LYS A 50 16.61 6.31 -27.09
C LYS A 50 16.02 5.06 -27.74
N THR A 51 14.70 4.87 -27.62
CA THR A 51 13.99 3.73 -28.20
C THR A 51 12.63 4.12 -28.79
N THR A 52 12.28 3.45 -29.88
CA THR A 52 10.95 3.48 -30.49
C THR A 52 10.08 2.32 -30.03
N ASP A 53 10.65 1.33 -29.33
CA ASP A 53 9.92 0.17 -28.84
C ASP A 53 8.86 0.55 -27.81
N ASN A 54 7.81 -0.26 -27.72
CA ASN A 54 6.85 -0.12 -26.63
C ASN A 54 7.58 -0.37 -25.32
N LEU A 55 7.60 0.64 -24.45
CA LEU A 55 8.09 0.46 -23.09
C LEU A 55 7.00 -0.28 -22.31
N PRO A 56 7.38 -1.14 -21.34
CA PRO A 56 6.42 -1.68 -20.40
C PRO A 56 5.65 -0.50 -19.79
N ARG A 57 4.32 -0.60 -19.76
CA ARG A 57 3.49 0.47 -19.18
C ARG A 57 3.95 0.70 -17.74
N SER A 58 4.28 1.94 -17.41
CA SER A 58 4.48 2.31 -16.01
C SER A 58 3.10 2.29 -15.33
N GLY A 59 2.84 1.21 -14.60
CA GLY A 59 1.65 1.03 -13.79
C GLY A 59 0.85 -0.22 -14.13
N ALA A 60 0.34 -0.84 -13.07
CA ALA A 60 -0.59 -1.96 -13.17
C ALA A 60 -1.82 -1.56 -14.01
N PRO A 61 -2.32 -2.43 -14.90
CA PRO A 61 -3.60 -2.23 -15.55
C PRO A 61 -4.68 -1.94 -14.50
N ARG A 62 -5.58 -0.98 -14.75
CA ARG A 62 -6.72 -0.73 -13.85
C ARG A 62 -7.50 -2.04 -13.71
N LYS A 63 -7.46 -2.63 -12.51
CA LYS A 63 -8.13 -3.89 -12.16
C LYS A 63 -9.66 -3.79 -12.17
N ILE A 64 -10.20 -2.57 -12.26
CA ILE A 64 -11.63 -2.31 -12.16
C ILE A 64 -12.08 -1.61 -13.44
N SER A 65 -13.08 -2.19 -14.11
CA SER A 65 -13.70 -1.59 -15.28
C SER A 65 -14.34 -0.24 -14.92
N PRO A 66 -14.54 0.70 -15.86
CA PRO A 66 -15.29 1.94 -15.60
C PRO A 66 -16.66 1.68 -14.94
N ARG A 67 -17.25 0.51 -15.20
CA ARG A 67 -18.50 0.04 -14.60
C ARG A 67 -18.32 -0.42 -13.15
N GLY A 68 -17.25 -1.13 -12.83
CA GLY A 68 -16.89 -1.47 -11.44
C GLY A 68 -16.52 -0.24 -10.62
N VAL A 69 -15.86 0.76 -11.22
CA VAL A 69 -15.62 2.06 -10.58
C VAL A 69 -16.95 2.75 -10.29
N LYS A 70 -17.89 2.78 -11.25
CA LYS A 70 -19.27 3.29 -11.05
C LYS A 70 -20.05 2.54 -9.98
N MET A 71 -19.88 1.23 -9.83
CA MET A 71 -20.53 0.46 -8.75
C MET A 71 -19.93 0.81 -7.38
N ILE A 72 -18.60 0.92 -7.28
CA ILE A 72 -17.92 1.34 -6.04
C ILE A 72 -18.27 2.79 -5.68
N THR A 73 -18.38 3.69 -6.67
CA THR A 73 -18.84 5.08 -6.43
C THR A 73 -20.34 5.17 -6.16
N ARG A 74 -21.15 4.17 -6.54
CA ARG A 74 -22.59 4.07 -6.20
C ARG A 74 -22.86 3.43 -4.85
N SER A 75 -21.89 2.80 -4.21
CA SER A 75 -21.94 2.47 -2.80
C SER A 75 -21.34 3.63 -2.01
N PRO A 76 -22.13 4.62 -1.59
CA PRO A 76 -21.60 5.64 -0.71
C PRO A 76 -21.11 4.94 0.56
N THR A 77 -19.81 4.98 0.82
CA THR A 77 -19.32 4.90 2.21
C THR A 77 -19.85 6.16 2.90
N VAL A 78 -21.08 6.08 3.42
CA VAL A 78 -21.69 7.13 4.22
C VAL A 78 -20.83 7.25 5.47
N LYS A 79 -20.07 8.35 5.56
CA LYS A 79 -19.40 8.71 6.81
C LYS A 79 -20.49 9.26 7.73
N HIS A 80 -20.93 8.44 8.67
CA HIS A 80 -21.88 8.85 9.70
C HIS A 80 -21.20 9.86 10.65
N GLY A 81 -21.97 10.79 11.21
CA GLY A 81 -21.48 11.89 12.06
C GLY A 81 -20.97 11.48 13.46
N GLY A 82 -20.97 10.19 13.80
CA GLY A 82 -20.61 9.68 15.13
C GLY A 82 -19.11 9.76 15.51
N GLY A 83 -18.29 10.39 14.66
CA GLY A 83 -16.85 10.55 14.88
C GLY A 83 -16.01 9.31 14.55
N ASN A 84 -14.70 9.42 14.75
CA ASN A 84 -13.75 8.32 14.58
C ASN A 84 -12.60 8.42 15.58
N ILE A 85 -11.90 7.30 15.78
CA ILE A 85 -10.65 7.24 16.51
C ILE A 85 -9.57 6.63 15.64
N MET A 86 -8.33 7.04 15.86
CA MET A 86 -7.15 6.46 15.25
C MET A 86 -6.40 5.65 16.29
N LEU A 87 -6.15 4.39 15.99
CA LEU A 87 -5.48 3.47 16.91
C LEU A 87 -4.19 2.97 16.28
N LEU A 88 -3.15 2.81 17.10
CA LEU A 88 -1.95 2.08 16.72
C LEU A 88 -1.74 0.91 17.70
N GLY A 89 -1.69 -0.29 17.17
CA GLY A 89 -1.40 -1.52 17.91
C GLY A 89 -0.24 -2.27 17.29
N CYS A 90 0.30 -3.21 18.06
CA CYS A 90 1.26 -4.19 17.58
C CYS A 90 0.91 -5.56 18.14
N PHE A 91 1.40 -6.63 17.53
CA PHE A 91 1.21 -7.98 18.08
C PHE A 91 2.38 -8.87 17.68
N SER A 92 2.50 -10.02 18.33
CA SER A 92 3.41 -11.10 17.92
C SER A 92 2.69 -12.45 18.01
N ALA A 93 3.36 -13.55 17.66
CA ALA A 93 2.82 -14.90 17.86
C ALA A 93 2.46 -15.22 19.33
N LYS A 94 2.95 -14.41 20.29
CA LYS A 94 2.66 -14.54 21.72
C LYS A 94 1.37 -13.84 22.15
N GLY A 95 0.79 -12.98 21.32
CA GLY A 95 -0.43 -12.25 21.64
C GLY A 95 -0.42 -10.79 21.18
N PRO A 96 -1.53 -10.06 21.45
CA PRO A 96 -1.61 -8.62 21.23
C PRO A 96 -0.61 -7.89 22.13
N GLY A 97 0.09 -6.90 21.56
CA GLY A 97 0.86 -5.91 22.30
C GLY A 97 -0.05 -4.79 22.82
N ARG A 98 0.53 -3.65 23.20
CA ARG A 98 -0.28 -2.52 23.65
C ARG A 98 -0.97 -1.84 22.46
N LEU A 99 -2.16 -1.32 22.73
CA LEU A 99 -2.94 -0.49 21.83
C LEU A 99 -2.91 0.94 22.35
N ILE A 100 -2.76 1.92 21.44
CA ILE A 100 -2.78 3.34 21.81
C ILE A 100 -3.71 4.13 20.90
N ARG A 101 -4.38 5.14 21.46
CA ARG A 101 -5.09 6.15 20.68
C ARG A 101 -4.12 7.25 20.24
N VAL A 102 -4.23 7.61 18.96
CA VAL A 102 -3.49 8.71 18.35
C VAL A 102 -4.47 9.85 18.13
N LYS A 103 -4.32 10.94 18.89
CA LYS A 103 -5.26 12.08 18.85
C LYS A 103 -4.95 13.07 17.73
N GLU A 104 -3.70 13.14 17.31
CA GLU A 104 -3.21 14.13 16.34
C GLU A 104 -2.75 13.47 15.04
N ARG A 105 -2.50 14.27 14.01
CA ARG A 105 -1.93 13.79 12.76
C ARG A 105 -0.51 13.32 12.99
N MET A 106 -0.30 12.00 12.90
CA MET A 106 1.01 11.39 13.13
C MET A 106 2.04 11.78 12.06
N ASN A 107 3.18 12.30 12.50
CA ASN A 107 4.39 12.47 11.68
C ASN A 107 5.46 11.41 12.03
N GLY A 108 6.60 11.43 11.33
CA GLY A 108 7.67 10.46 11.56
C GLY A 108 8.29 10.51 12.97
N ALA A 109 8.40 11.70 13.56
CA ALA A 109 8.96 11.84 14.92
C ALA A 109 8.00 11.27 15.98
N MET A 110 6.71 11.60 15.89
CA MET A 110 5.67 11.02 16.75
C MET A 110 5.59 9.51 16.58
N TYR A 111 5.74 9.00 15.36
CA TYR A 111 5.79 7.57 15.12
C TYR A 111 6.96 6.90 15.87
N CYS A 112 8.17 7.48 15.82
CA CYS A 112 9.33 6.96 16.58
C CYS A 112 9.08 6.96 18.10
N GLU A 113 8.48 8.03 18.62
CA GLU A 113 8.12 8.11 20.04
C GLU A 113 7.12 7.02 20.43
N ILE A 114 6.11 6.82 19.59
CA ILE A 114 5.11 5.77 19.76
C ILE A 114 5.78 4.39 19.73
N LEU A 115 6.70 4.11 18.80
CA LEU A 115 7.43 2.84 18.79
C LEU A 115 8.22 2.64 20.09
N SER A 116 8.81 3.71 20.63
CA SER A 116 9.54 3.66 21.90
C SER A 116 8.62 3.38 23.10
N LYS A 117 7.44 4.02 23.15
CA LYS A 117 6.49 3.96 24.27
C LYS A 117 5.52 2.77 24.21
N ASN A 118 5.29 2.24 23.01
CA ASN A 118 4.36 1.14 22.76
C ASN A 118 5.10 -0.15 22.37
N LEU A 119 5.77 -0.17 21.21
CA LEU A 119 6.29 -1.41 20.62
C LEU A 119 7.36 -2.07 21.49
N LEU A 120 8.38 -1.32 21.93
CA LEU A 120 9.46 -1.89 22.75
C LEU A 120 8.97 -2.44 24.09
N PRO A 121 8.13 -1.73 24.87
CA PRO A 121 7.47 -2.31 26.04
C PRO A 121 6.62 -3.54 25.72
N SER A 122 5.90 -3.54 24.60
CA SER A 122 5.10 -4.70 24.17
C SER A 122 5.96 -5.93 23.90
N ALA A 123 7.08 -5.77 23.18
CA ALA A 123 8.01 -6.85 22.92
C ALA A 123 8.59 -7.46 24.22
N ARG A 124 8.89 -6.61 25.22
CA ARG A 124 9.34 -7.05 26.55
C ARG A 124 8.23 -7.79 27.31
N ALA A 125 7.04 -7.23 27.38
CA ALA A 125 5.89 -7.83 28.07
C ALA A 125 5.51 -9.19 27.49
N LEU A 126 5.53 -9.31 26.16
CA LEU A 126 5.26 -10.57 25.45
C LEU A 126 6.44 -11.55 25.46
N LYS A 127 7.57 -11.19 26.08
CA LYS A 127 8.81 -11.99 26.12
C LYS A 127 9.22 -12.46 24.73
N VAL A 128 9.16 -11.57 23.74
CA VAL A 128 9.57 -11.87 22.36
C VAL A 128 11.07 -12.17 22.37
N LYS A 129 11.45 -13.31 21.76
CA LYS A 129 12.84 -13.75 21.71
C LYS A 129 13.73 -12.69 21.03
N ARG A 130 15.00 -12.61 21.44
CA ARG A 130 16.01 -11.79 20.77
C ARG A 130 16.09 -12.15 19.27
N GLY A 131 16.47 -11.19 18.43
CA GLY A 131 16.54 -11.37 16.98
C GLY A 131 15.21 -11.32 16.25
N TRP A 132 14.16 -10.78 16.89
CA TRP A 132 12.87 -10.55 16.24
C TRP A 132 12.98 -9.56 15.08
N VAL A 133 12.08 -9.73 14.11
CA VAL A 133 11.96 -8.86 12.94
C VAL A 133 10.77 -7.94 13.13
N PHE A 134 10.97 -6.64 12.92
CA PHE A 134 9.92 -5.65 12.95
C PHE A 134 9.26 -5.53 11.57
N GLN A 135 7.94 -5.57 11.53
CA GLN A 135 7.17 -5.35 10.31
C GLN A 135 6.30 -4.10 10.46
N HIS A 136 6.32 -3.26 9.42
CA HIS A 136 5.40 -2.15 9.20
C HIS A 136 5.22 -1.94 7.69
N ASP A 137 4.21 -1.15 7.29
CA ASP A 137 3.99 -0.83 5.88
C ASP A 137 4.81 0.39 5.41
N ASN A 138 4.72 0.70 4.13
CA ASN A 138 5.46 1.80 3.50
C ASN A 138 4.77 3.17 3.60
N ASP A 139 3.95 3.41 4.63
CA ASP A 139 3.37 4.74 4.84
C ASP A 139 4.48 5.82 4.88
N PRO A 140 4.26 7.01 4.30
CA PRO A 140 5.24 8.10 4.32
C PRO A 140 5.88 8.37 5.68
N LYS A 141 5.14 8.24 6.79
CA LYS A 141 5.68 8.45 8.14
C LYS A 141 6.61 7.31 8.60
N HIS A 142 6.41 6.10 8.10
CA HIS A 142 7.25 4.93 8.40
C HIS A 142 8.53 4.95 7.56
N THR A 143 8.47 5.50 6.35
CA THR A 143 9.59 5.59 5.41
C THR A 143 10.34 6.93 5.48
N ALA A 144 9.87 7.87 6.30
CA ALA A 144 10.52 9.14 6.57
C ALA A 144 11.97 8.96 7.05
N ARG A 145 12.84 9.92 6.71
CA ARG A 145 14.26 9.90 7.09
C ARG A 145 14.45 9.75 8.61
N ALA A 146 13.72 10.56 9.39
CA ALA A 146 13.75 10.49 10.85
C ALA A 146 13.44 9.08 11.38
N THR A 147 12.44 8.41 10.80
CA THR A 147 12.05 7.04 11.19
C THR A 147 13.11 6.01 10.83
N LYS A 148 13.63 6.06 9.59
CA LYS A 148 14.70 5.17 9.14
C LYS A 148 15.97 5.32 9.99
N ASP A 149 16.34 6.56 10.31
CA ASP A 149 17.50 6.86 11.15
C ASP A 149 17.30 6.37 12.58
N TRP A 150 16.12 6.57 13.16
CA TRP A 150 15.79 6.07 14.49
C TRP A 150 15.81 4.54 14.57
N LEU A 151 15.20 3.84 13.59
CA LEU A 151 15.19 2.37 13.54
C LEU A 151 16.61 1.82 13.43
N ARG A 152 17.47 2.43 12.61
CA ARG A 152 18.89 2.08 12.50
C ARG A 152 19.63 2.27 13.82
N LYS A 153 19.45 3.43 14.47
CA LYS A 153 20.07 3.74 15.76
C LYS A 153 19.63 2.79 16.88
N LYS A 154 18.40 2.28 16.81
CA LYS A 154 17.86 1.30 17.76
C LYS A 154 18.13 -0.16 17.38
N HIS A 155 18.91 -0.39 16.31
CA HIS A 155 19.27 -1.73 15.80
C HIS A 155 18.06 -2.62 15.48
N PHE A 156 17.00 -2.03 14.92
CA PHE A 156 15.85 -2.79 14.46
C PHE A 156 16.17 -3.55 13.17
N LYS A 157 15.84 -4.84 13.14
CA LYS A 157 15.75 -5.61 11.89
C LYS A 157 14.37 -5.39 11.29
N VAL A 158 14.28 -4.57 10.26
CA VAL A 158 13.00 -4.25 9.59
C VAL A 158 12.77 -5.23 8.43
N LEU A 159 11.56 -5.76 8.32
CA LEU A 159 11.13 -6.59 7.20
C LEU A 159 10.91 -5.71 5.97
N GLU A 160 11.47 -6.11 4.83
CA GLU A 160 11.16 -5.46 3.55
C GLU A 160 9.68 -5.65 3.22
N TRP A 161 9.03 -4.56 2.80
CA TRP A 161 7.59 -4.54 2.58
C TRP A 161 7.23 -4.10 1.17
N PRO A 162 6.43 -4.88 0.43
CA PRO A 162 5.87 -4.43 -0.85
C PRO A 162 4.74 -3.42 -0.65
N SER A 163 4.73 -2.36 -1.45
CA SER A 163 3.66 -1.36 -1.43
C SER A 163 2.30 -1.97 -1.82
N GLN A 164 1.22 -1.46 -1.23
CA GLN A 164 -0.16 -1.89 -1.52
C GLN A 164 -0.46 -3.38 -1.26
N SER A 165 0.19 -3.98 -0.26
CA SER A 165 -0.02 -5.39 0.11
C SER A 165 -0.61 -5.55 1.53
N PRO A 166 -1.83 -5.03 1.80
CA PRO A 166 -2.46 -5.23 3.11
C PRO A 166 -2.79 -6.71 3.37
N ASP A 167 -3.00 -7.51 2.32
CA ASP A 167 -3.23 -8.96 2.39
C ASP A 167 -2.03 -9.72 2.98
N LEU A 168 -0.83 -9.15 2.86
CA LEU A 168 0.37 -9.67 3.52
C LEU A 168 0.46 -9.26 4.98
N ASN A 169 -0.28 -8.26 5.47
CA ASN A 169 -0.16 -7.76 6.85
C ASN A 169 -1.16 -8.46 7.79
N PRO A 170 -0.72 -9.37 8.67
CA PRO A 170 -1.61 -10.14 9.51
C PRO A 170 -2.30 -9.30 10.58
N ILE A 171 -1.82 -8.07 10.87
CA ILE A 171 -2.51 -7.18 11.80
C ILE A 171 -3.87 -6.72 11.27
N GLU A 172 -4.08 -6.72 9.94
CA GLU A 172 -5.38 -6.41 9.34
C GLU A 172 -6.45 -7.43 9.76
N ASN A 173 -6.07 -8.68 9.99
CA ASN A 173 -6.98 -9.69 10.53
C ASN A 173 -7.34 -9.42 12.01
N LEU A 174 -6.38 -8.92 12.82
CA LEU A 174 -6.68 -8.48 14.19
C LEU A 174 -7.59 -7.26 14.18
N TRP A 175 -7.36 -6.30 13.28
CA TRP A 175 -8.24 -5.14 13.16
C TRP A 175 -9.66 -5.52 12.74
N ARG A 176 -9.80 -6.50 11.84
CA ARG A 176 -11.11 -7.05 11.49
C ARG A 176 -11.81 -7.68 12.70
N GLU A 177 -11.12 -8.52 13.45
CA GLU A 177 -11.66 -9.16 14.66
C GLU A 177 -12.06 -8.12 15.71
N LEU A 178 -11.20 -7.13 15.97
CA LEU A 178 -11.50 -6.03 16.89
C LEU A 178 -12.77 -5.28 16.47
N LYS A 179 -12.89 -4.92 15.18
CA LYS A 179 -14.07 -4.21 14.67
C LYS A 179 -15.36 -5.00 14.86
N ILE A 180 -15.32 -6.32 14.67
CA ILE A 180 -16.48 -7.20 14.90
C ILE A 180 -16.90 -7.15 16.37
N ARG A 181 -15.96 -7.31 17.30
CA ARG A 181 -16.23 -7.29 18.75
C ARG A 181 -16.74 -5.92 19.24
N VAL A 182 -16.11 -4.85 18.76
CA VAL A 182 -16.52 -3.47 19.08
C VAL A 182 -17.93 -3.19 18.57
N ALA A 183 -18.25 -3.63 17.34
CA ALA A 183 -19.58 -3.45 16.77
C ALA A 183 -20.68 -4.17 17.57
N GLN A 184 -20.40 -5.35 18.11
CA GLN A 184 -21.34 -6.09 18.98
C GLN A 184 -21.70 -5.33 20.26
N ARG A 185 -20.78 -4.50 20.78
CA ARG A 185 -21.00 -3.70 21.99
C ARG A 185 -21.64 -2.33 21.74
N GLN A 186 -21.85 -1.96 20.47
CA GLN A 186 -22.58 -0.76 20.05
C GLN A 186 -22.19 0.52 20.84
N PRO A 187 -20.93 0.99 20.74
CA PRO A 187 -20.49 2.22 21.40
C PRO A 187 -21.35 3.41 20.98
N GLN A 188 -21.79 4.21 21.96
CA GLN A 188 -22.67 5.36 21.74
C GLN A 188 -21.92 6.69 21.56
N ASN A 189 -20.64 6.75 21.93
CA ASN A 189 -19.81 7.95 21.80
C ASN A 189 -18.32 7.58 21.65
N ILE A 190 -17.49 8.58 21.35
CA ILE A 190 -16.05 8.40 21.08
C ILE A 190 -15.29 7.85 22.30
N THR A 191 -15.66 8.25 23.52
CA THR A 191 -15.03 7.78 24.76
C THR A 191 -15.32 6.31 24.97
N ALA A 192 -16.60 5.92 24.92
CA ALA A 192 -17.02 4.53 24.99
C ALA A 192 -16.39 3.69 23.86
N LEU A 193 -16.28 4.24 22.64
CA LEU A 193 -15.61 3.57 21.53
C LEU A 193 -14.14 3.30 21.84
N GLU A 194 -13.41 4.24 22.43
CA GLU A 194 -12.02 4.05 22.83
C GLU A 194 -11.90 2.98 23.92
N GLU A 195 -12.67 3.09 25.00
CA GLU A 195 -12.66 2.14 26.11
C GLU A 195 -12.95 0.71 25.64
N ILE A 196 -14.01 0.54 24.85
CA ILE A 196 -14.38 -0.76 24.28
C ILE A 196 -13.27 -1.29 23.37
N CYS A 197 -12.65 -0.45 22.55
CA CYS A 197 -11.51 -0.87 21.73
C CYS A 197 -10.35 -1.40 22.60
N MET A 198 -10.02 -0.73 23.70
CA MET A 198 -8.95 -1.14 24.60
C MET A 198 -9.29 -2.46 25.30
N GLU A 199 -10.51 -2.61 25.81
CA GLU A 199 -10.99 -3.82 26.48
C GLU A 199 -11.02 -5.02 25.53
N GLU A 200 -11.61 -4.88 24.34
CA GLU A 200 -11.73 -5.98 23.39
C GLU A 200 -10.38 -6.38 22.79
N TRP A 201 -9.46 -5.41 22.62
CA TRP A 201 -8.09 -5.70 22.20
C TRP A 201 -7.34 -6.54 23.23
N ALA A 202 -7.48 -6.22 24.52
CA ALA A 202 -6.88 -6.99 25.61
C ALA A 202 -7.43 -8.42 25.71
N LYS A 203 -8.68 -8.64 25.29
CA LYS A 203 -9.34 -9.96 25.25
C LYS A 203 -8.99 -10.79 24.01
N LEU A 204 -8.26 -10.23 23.03
CA LEU A 204 -7.92 -10.97 21.82
C LEU A 204 -7.06 -12.21 22.16
N PRO A 205 -7.48 -13.42 21.78
CA PRO A 205 -6.75 -14.62 22.17
C PRO A 205 -5.35 -14.67 21.55
N ALA A 206 -4.35 -15.02 22.36
CA ALA A 206 -2.99 -15.25 21.88
C ALA A 206 -2.93 -16.37 20.81
N THR A 207 -3.87 -17.32 20.83
CA THR A 207 -4.00 -18.37 19.82
C THR A 207 -4.30 -17.82 18.42
N VAL A 208 -5.14 -16.79 18.31
CA VAL A 208 -5.40 -16.10 17.03
C VAL A 208 -4.11 -15.49 16.49
N CYS A 209 -3.38 -14.78 17.35
CA CYS A 209 -2.10 -14.17 17.02
C CYS A 209 -1.06 -15.22 16.56
N LYS A 210 -0.93 -16.32 17.31
CA LYS A 210 -0.05 -17.45 16.98
C LYS A 210 -0.38 -18.04 15.62
N ASN A 211 -1.66 -18.28 15.33
CA ASN A 211 -2.10 -18.88 14.08
C ASN A 211 -1.86 -17.98 12.87
N LEU A 212 -2.06 -16.67 13.02
CA LEU A 212 -1.78 -15.69 11.97
C LEU A 212 -0.30 -15.65 11.59
N VAL A 213 0.59 -15.71 12.58
CA VAL A 213 2.04 -15.77 12.31
C VAL A 213 2.44 -17.13 11.76
N ALA A 214 1.92 -18.23 12.31
CA ALA A 214 2.25 -19.59 11.85
C ALA A 214 1.83 -19.84 10.38
N THR A 215 0.73 -19.22 9.94
CA THR A 215 0.21 -19.36 8.58
C THR A 215 0.76 -18.31 7.61
N TYR A 216 1.66 -17.42 8.05
CA TYR A 216 2.19 -16.33 7.23
C TYR A 216 2.82 -16.81 5.92
N ARG A 217 3.55 -17.93 5.96
CA ARG A 217 4.17 -18.54 4.77
C ARG A 217 3.14 -18.85 3.67
N LYS A 218 1.92 -19.25 4.05
CA LYS A 218 0.85 -19.53 3.07
C LYS A 218 0.42 -18.28 2.31
N ARG A 219 0.48 -17.09 2.93
CA ARG A 219 0.23 -15.80 2.26
C ARG A 219 1.27 -15.54 1.19
N LEU A 220 2.55 -15.70 1.54
CA LEU A 220 3.66 -15.53 0.59
C LEU A 220 3.54 -16.50 -0.58
N THR A 221 3.30 -17.78 -0.32
CA THR A 221 3.09 -18.78 -1.38
C THR A 221 1.89 -18.40 -2.27
N SER A 222 0.81 -17.90 -1.68
CA SER A 222 -0.36 -17.45 -2.44
C SER A 222 -0.05 -16.24 -3.33
N VAL A 223 0.74 -15.27 -2.85
CA VAL A 223 1.13 -14.10 -3.65
C VAL A 223 2.05 -14.51 -4.79
N ILE A 224 3.01 -15.39 -4.54
CA ILE A 224 3.94 -15.91 -5.56
C ILE A 224 3.17 -16.69 -6.64
N ALA A 225 2.29 -17.61 -6.22
CA ALA A 225 1.43 -18.37 -7.14
C ALA A 225 0.54 -17.43 -7.97
N ASN A 226 0.07 -16.35 -7.36
CA ASN A 226 -0.72 -15.32 -8.02
C ASN A 226 0.14 -14.22 -8.68
N LYS A 227 1.44 -14.43 -8.92
CA LYS A 227 2.34 -13.51 -9.62
C LYS A 227 2.29 -12.06 -9.09
N GLY A 228 2.16 -11.88 -7.78
CA GLY A 228 2.09 -10.57 -7.14
C GLY A 228 0.70 -9.92 -7.13
N TYR A 229 -0.34 -10.59 -7.65
CA TYR A 229 -1.72 -10.11 -7.57
C TYR A 229 -2.35 -10.39 -6.20
N ILE A 230 -3.44 -9.66 -5.93
CA ILE A 230 -4.18 -9.68 -4.65
C ILE A 230 -4.60 -11.11 -4.31
N THR A 231 -4.39 -11.52 -3.07
CA THR A 231 -4.78 -12.83 -2.58
C THR A 231 -6.09 -12.79 -1.80
N LYS A 232 -6.56 -13.95 -1.31
CA LYS A 232 -7.78 -14.07 -0.50
C LYS A 232 -7.63 -13.56 0.95
N TYR A 233 -6.43 -13.13 1.32
CA TYR A 233 -6.06 -12.81 2.71
C TYR A 233 -6.38 -11.38 3.11
#